data_AF-A0A2V7MIG4-F1
#
_entry.id   AF-A0A2V7MIG4-F1
#
_cell.length_a   1.000
_cell.length_b   1.000
_cell.length_c   1.000
_cell.angle_alpha   90.00
_cell.angle_beta   90.00
_cell.angle_gamma   90.00
#
_symmetry.space_group_name_H-M   'P 1'
#
loop_
_entity.id
_entity.type
_entity.pdbx_description
1 polymer ?
#
loop_
_entity_poly.entity_id
_entity_poly.type
_entity_poly.pdbx_seq_one_letter_code
_entity_poly.pdbx_strand_id
1 'polypeptide(L)'
;MEPSSSARTGIVTWAPVALALGLVAASTLVPMPTHGMRGDEIPFFCLGCGDYALADAVANVVLFVPLGWALSRAGLRAYLALAVALTTTIGVEWLQHGFIPGRVASMSDILTNALGGAVGIALPGLRRRVVEAPRRARRVAIGYSVLLVACLGVGMAMQAVPLPRTLQWTEGSTDTTQYVPFTGSLNAVRVDGVPATMHQWLDVPDQQAVEIAVDLLSGRPDTGLAQIVVAWLPSGPGWMWLEQRDRDLHLHLASASDRARLRGHSVWLRHAMPVMAGEPVGIRLFVRSFSYRIVIVTNVGTVIREARLGPGDAWRLFTPTERATGSWTRLLTAGWMAVLLWPLGYLTSVSSRGALVVASVGTGVILAVLPIVSGCAGLPLLGWCGAASGLLGGSQRRAVASLRRP
;
A
#
# COMPACT_ATOMS: atom_id res chain seq x y z
N MET A 1 46.51 -7.96 10.74
CA MET A 1 46.54 -6.55 10.28
C MET A 1 45.22 -5.91 10.64
N GLU A 2 45.19 -5.13 11.71
CA GLU A 2 44.02 -4.31 12.03
C GLU A 2 43.97 -3.11 11.07
N PRO A 3 42.81 -2.77 10.48
CA PRO A 3 42.69 -1.59 9.62
C PRO A 3 42.98 -0.31 10.41
N SER A 4 43.77 0.59 9.80
CA SER A 4 44.12 1.92 10.34
C SER A 4 42.86 2.72 10.72
N SER A 5 42.96 3.59 11.73
CA SER A 5 41.78 4.31 12.27
C SER A 5 41.04 5.12 11.19
N SER A 6 41.78 5.67 10.22
CA SER A 6 41.24 6.37 9.04
C SER A 6 40.34 5.48 8.17
N ALA A 7 40.77 4.24 7.90
CA ALA A 7 39.98 3.26 7.16
C ALA A 7 38.70 2.85 7.90
N ARG A 8 38.74 2.74 9.24
CA ARG A 8 37.53 2.48 10.06
C ARG A 8 36.52 3.63 9.97
N THR A 9 36.97 4.89 9.98
CA THR A 9 36.09 6.06 9.79
C THR A 9 35.44 6.11 8.41
N GLY A 10 36.17 5.73 7.34
CA GLY A 10 35.63 5.66 5.99
C GLY A 10 34.58 4.54 5.80
N ILE A 11 34.81 3.37 6.39
CA ILE A 11 33.84 2.26 6.30
C ILE A 11 32.52 2.62 7.00
N VAL A 12 32.59 3.26 8.17
CA VAL A 12 31.40 3.64 8.95
C VAL A 12 30.56 4.72 8.25
N THR A 13 31.18 5.64 7.49
CA THR A 13 30.44 6.70 6.78
C THR A 13 29.72 6.19 5.53
N TRP A 14 30.28 5.20 4.82
CA TRP A 14 29.73 4.69 3.56
C TRP A 14 28.83 3.46 3.72
N ALA A 15 28.86 2.76 4.85
CA ALA A 15 27.98 1.62 5.10
C ALA A 15 26.48 1.93 4.88
N PRO A 16 25.92 3.07 5.32
CA PRO A 16 24.52 3.42 5.03
C PRO A 16 24.23 3.65 3.54
N VAL A 17 25.21 4.14 2.77
CA VAL A 17 25.08 4.32 1.32
C VAL A 17 25.02 2.96 0.64
N ALA A 18 25.93 2.06 0.99
CA ALA A 18 25.94 0.69 0.46
C ALA A 18 24.63 -0.06 0.80
N LEU A 19 24.13 0.10 2.04
CA LEU A 19 22.86 -0.49 2.45
C LEU A 19 21.68 0.09 1.65
N ALA A 20 21.65 1.41 1.43
CA ALA A 20 20.60 2.05 0.65
C ALA A 20 20.62 1.61 -0.82
N LEU A 21 21.81 1.53 -1.44
CA LEU A 21 21.97 0.98 -2.80
C LEU A 21 21.56 -0.49 -2.89
N GLY A 22 21.92 -1.29 -1.89
CA GLY A 22 21.50 -2.69 -1.79
C GLY A 22 19.97 -2.83 -1.70
N LEU A 23 19.31 -1.97 -0.91
CA LEU A 23 17.85 -1.93 -0.82
C LEU A 23 17.19 -1.53 -2.15
N VAL A 24 17.73 -0.52 -2.84
CA VAL A 24 17.27 -0.11 -4.18
C VAL A 24 17.37 -1.30 -5.12
N ALA A 25 18.56 -1.89 -5.25
CA ALA A 25 18.80 -3.03 -6.14
C ALA A 25 17.88 -4.23 -5.81
N ALA A 26 17.73 -4.58 -4.53
CA ALA A 26 16.88 -5.68 -4.10
C ALA A 26 15.38 -5.44 -4.35
N SER A 27 14.95 -4.18 -4.47
CA SER A 27 13.54 -3.83 -4.70
C SER A 27 13.22 -3.65 -6.19
N THR A 28 14.19 -3.18 -6.99
CA THR A 28 13.96 -2.80 -8.39
C THR A 28 14.50 -3.81 -9.41
N LEU A 29 15.58 -4.52 -9.08
CA LEU A 29 16.25 -5.47 -9.99
C LEU A 29 15.81 -6.92 -9.74
N VAL A 30 14.52 -7.10 -9.43
CA VAL A 30 13.89 -8.41 -9.28
C VAL A 30 12.86 -8.58 -10.41
N PRO A 31 12.91 -9.72 -11.15
CA PRO A 31 11.93 -10.01 -12.19
C PRO A 31 10.51 -9.98 -11.62
N MET A 32 9.58 -9.40 -12.37
CA MET A 32 8.16 -9.48 -12.04
C MET A 32 7.47 -10.49 -12.94
N PRO A 33 6.46 -11.23 -12.42
CA PRO A 33 5.67 -12.10 -13.27
C PRO A 33 5.03 -11.25 -14.38
N THR A 34 5.18 -11.68 -15.63
CA THR A 34 4.50 -11.08 -16.78
C THR A 34 3.02 -11.45 -16.73
N HIS A 35 2.25 -10.72 -15.92
CA HIS A 35 0.81 -10.96 -15.75
C HIS A 35 0.05 -10.39 -16.94
N GLY A 36 -0.30 -11.23 -17.93
CA GLY A 36 -1.41 -11.03 -18.89
C GLY A 36 -1.34 -9.83 -19.84
N MET A 37 -0.56 -8.79 -19.54
CA MET A 37 -0.28 -7.67 -20.42
C MET A 37 0.70 -8.15 -21.48
N ARG A 38 0.16 -8.67 -22.59
CA ARG A 38 0.74 -8.30 -23.89
C ARG A 38 0.59 -6.79 -24.00
N GLY A 39 1.73 -6.11 -24.02
CA GLY A 39 1.86 -4.68 -23.79
C GLY A 39 0.88 -3.81 -24.56
N ASP A 40 0.04 -3.10 -23.80
CA ASP A 40 0.07 -1.66 -23.98
C ASP A 40 1.43 -1.23 -23.43
N GLU A 41 2.41 -1.04 -24.32
CA GLU A 41 3.69 -0.44 -23.97
C GLU A 41 3.39 0.92 -23.33
N ILE A 42 3.43 0.99 -22.00
CA ILE A 42 3.30 2.26 -21.29
C ILE A 42 4.37 3.18 -21.88
N PRO A 43 4.01 4.30 -22.54
CA PRO A 43 4.99 5.13 -23.20
C PRO A 43 6.01 5.61 -22.17
N PHE A 44 7.30 5.53 -22.50
CA PHE A 44 8.39 5.91 -21.58
C PHE A 44 8.19 7.31 -20.96
N PHE A 45 7.63 8.25 -21.73
CA PHE A 45 7.38 9.63 -21.30
C PHE A 45 6.05 9.84 -20.55
N CYS A 46 5.26 8.80 -20.32
CA CYS A 46 4.01 8.96 -19.57
C CYS A 46 4.28 9.04 -18.07
N LEU A 47 3.95 10.19 -17.47
CA LEU A 47 4.22 10.47 -16.04
C LEU A 47 3.19 9.88 -15.08
N GLY A 48 2.08 9.34 -15.59
CA GLY A 48 0.98 8.85 -14.77
C GLY A 48 0.21 7.71 -15.44
N CYS A 49 0.88 6.90 -16.27
CA CYS A 49 0.30 5.71 -16.89
C CYS A 49 0.54 4.47 -16.03
N GLY A 50 -0.24 3.42 -16.27
CA GLY A 50 -0.23 2.19 -15.48
C GLY A 50 -1.28 2.18 -14.38
N ASP A 51 -1.63 0.97 -13.96
CA ASP A 51 -2.75 0.69 -13.05
C ASP A 51 -2.55 1.32 -11.67
N TYR A 52 -1.29 1.44 -11.25
CA TYR A 52 -0.92 1.84 -9.89
C TYR A 52 0.07 3.01 -9.85
N ALA A 53 0.00 3.90 -10.85
CA ALA A 53 0.97 4.98 -11.07
C ALA A 53 1.29 5.82 -9.81
N LEU A 54 0.28 6.16 -8.99
CA LEU A 54 0.52 6.95 -7.78
C LEU A 54 1.17 6.11 -6.66
N ALA A 55 0.78 4.85 -6.52
CA ALA A 55 1.39 3.95 -5.55
C ALA A 55 2.87 3.72 -5.85
N ASP A 56 3.18 3.46 -7.12
CA ASP A 56 4.54 3.21 -7.58
C ASP A 56 5.41 4.47 -7.44
N ALA A 57 4.87 5.65 -7.79
CA ALA A 57 5.54 6.94 -7.58
C ALA A 57 5.89 7.21 -6.10
N VAL A 58 4.97 6.95 -5.17
CA VAL A 58 5.22 7.12 -3.73
C VAL A 58 6.26 6.11 -3.23
N ALA A 59 6.18 4.85 -3.67
CA ALA A 59 7.12 3.81 -3.29
C ALA A 59 8.56 4.17 -3.72
N ASN A 60 8.73 4.69 -4.94
CA ASN A 60 10.00 5.15 -5.49
C ASN A 60 10.61 6.31 -4.70
N VAL A 61 9.80 7.33 -4.37
CA VAL A 61 10.24 8.45 -3.51
C VAL A 61 10.74 7.91 -2.17
N VAL A 62 9.97 7.05 -1.51
CA VAL A 62 10.34 6.48 -0.20
C VAL A 62 11.60 5.62 -0.30
N LEU A 63 11.77 4.86 -1.39
CA LEU A 63 12.92 3.99 -1.61
C LEU A 63 14.23 4.77 -1.77
N PHE A 64 14.20 5.96 -2.38
CA PHE A 64 15.39 6.78 -2.63
C PHE A 64 15.73 7.79 -1.51
N VAL A 65 14.80 8.07 -0.59
CA VAL A 65 15.07 8.94 0.58
C VAL A 65 16.27 8.47 1.41
N PRO A 66 16.41 7.18 1.78
CA PRO A 66 17.57 6.67 2.51
C PRO A 66 18.91 6.91 1.79
N LEU A 67 18.94 6.76 0.45
CA LEU A 67 20.15 6.98 -0.35
C LEU A 67 20.59 8.44 -0.28
N GLY A 68 19.67 9.37 -0.55
CA GLY A 68 19.96 10.81 -0.47
C GLY A 68 20.41 11.25 0.92
N TRP A 69 19.76 10.71 1.96
CA TRP A 69 20.12 10.97 3.36
C TRP A 69 21.53 10.45 3.69
N ALA A 70 21.86 9.23 3.25
CA ALA A 70 23.15 8.61 3.48
C ALA A 70 24.29 9.38 2.78
N LEU A 71 24.08 9.78 1.51
CA LEU A 71 25.05 10.57 0.73
C LEU A 71 25.31 11.93 1.39
N SER A 72 24.26 12.63 1.84
CA SER A 72 24.40 13.89 2.57
C SER A 72 25.18 13.69 3.88
N ARG A 73 24.92 12.61 4.61
CA ARG A 73 25.66 12.26 5.84
C ARG A 73 27.11 11.84 5.60
N ALA A 74 27.43 11.29 4.44
CA ALA A 74 28.79 11.00 4.01
C ALA A 74 29.57 12.27 3.64
N GLY A 75 28.93 13.45 3.65
CA GLY A 75 29.58 14.73 3.43
C GLY A 75 29.61 15.18 1.96
N LEU A 76 28.87 14.49 1.08
CA LEU A 76 28.79 14.90 -0.32
C LEU A 76 28.05 16.24 -0.44
N ARG A 77 28.55 17.08 -1.36
CA ARG A 77 27.85 18.31 -1.74
C ARG A 77 26.50 17.95 -2.37
N ALA A 78 25.47 18.76 -2.13
CA ALA A 78 24.11 18.46 -2.55
C ALA A 78 23.97 18.14 -4.05
N TYR A 79 24.67 18.88 -4.92
CA TYR A 79 24.64 18.62 -6.36
C TYR A 79 25.33 17.29 -6.75
N LEU A 80 26.39 16.88 -6.03
CA LEU A 80 27.04 15.58 -6.26
C LEU A 80 26.18 14.43 -5.75
N ALA A 81 25.57 14.59 -4.57
CA ALA A 81 24.64 13.59 -4.04
C ALA A 81 23.42 13.42 -4.96
N LEU A 82 22.91 14.52 -5.53
CA LEU A 82 21.82 14.49 -6.51
C LEU A 82 22.28 13.84 -7.82
N ALA A 83 23.48 14.14 -8.31
CA ALA A 83 24.04 13.49 -9.48
C ALA A 83 24.16 11.97 -9.28
N VAL A 84 24.61 11.51 -8.11
CA VAL A 84 24.65 10.08 -7.77
C VAL A 84 23.26 9.46 -7.74
N ALA A 85 22.26 10.13 -7.15
CA ALA A 85 20.89 9.64 -7.17
C ALA A 85 20.33 9.53 -8.60
N LEU A 86 20.58 10.54 -9.44
CA LEU A 86 20.16 10.57 -10.85
C LEU A 86 20.84 9.47 -11.67
N THR A 87 22.16 9.30 -11.56
CA THR A 87 22.86 8.24 -12.28
C THR A 87 22.45 6.85 -11.80
N THR A 88 22.17 6.70 -10.50
CA THR A 88 21.65 5.43 -9.95
C THR A 88 20.30 5.09 -10.55
N THR A 89 19.34 6.03 -10.58
CA THR A 89 18.02 5.74 -11.15
C THR A 89 18.07 5.49 -12.66
N ILE A 90 18.86 6.26 -13.41
CA ILE A 90 19.03 6.01 -14.86
C ILE A 90 19.62 4.62 -15.10
N GLY A 91 20.61 4.23 -14.28
CA GLY A 91 21.19 2.89 -14.35
C GLY A 91 20.19 1.77 -14.03
N VAL A 92 19.33 1.97 -13.03
CA VAL A 92 18.26 1.01 -12.69
C VAL A 92 17.28 0.85 -13.84
N GLU A 93 16.76 1.95 -14.40
CA GLU A 93 15.83 1.92 -15.55
C GLU A 93 16.46 1.23 -16.76
N TRP A 94 17.72 1.53 -17.05
CA TRP A 94 18.45 0.91 -18.15
C TRP A 94 18.62 -0.61 -17.95
N LEU A 95 18.95 -1.03 -16.72
CA LEU A 95 19.02 -2.45 -16.37
C LEU A 95 17.67 -3.13 -16.47
N GLN A 96 16.60 -2.46 -16.02
CA GLN A 96 15.24 -2.99 -16.10
C GLN A 96 14.79 -3.18 -17.55
N HIS A 97 15.03 -2.18 -18.40
CA HIS A 97 14.70 -2.24 -19.82
C HIS A 97 15.45 -3.36 -20.56
N GLY A 98 16.75 -3.52 -20.29
CA GLY A 98 17.59 -4.47 -21.02
C GLY A 98 17.64 -5.89 -20.46
N PHE A 99 17.46 -6.06 -19.14
CA PHE A 99 17.88 -7.28 -18.45
C PHE A 99 16.91 -7.83 -17.39
N ILE A 100 15.88 -7.09 -16.98
CA ILE A 100 14.94 -7.56 -15.93
C ILE A 100 13.56 -7.83 -16.53
N PRO A 101 13.20 -9.11 -16.78
CA PRO A 101 11.90 -9.45 -17.35
C PRO A 101 10.72 -8.96 -16.51
N GLY A 102 9.67 -8.50 -17.18
CA GLY A 102 8.43 -8.03 -16.56
C GLY A 102 8.52 -6.64 -15.91
N ARG A 103 9.64 -5.92 -16.07
CA ARG A 103 9.77 -4.52 -15.69
C ARG A 103 9.67 -3.63 -16.93
N VAL A 104 9.06 -2.46 -16.78
CA VAL A 104 8.96 -1.44 -17.83
C VAL A 104 9.74 -0.23 -17.34
N ALA A 105 10.67 0.26 -18.15
CA ALA A 105 11.40 1.47 -17.81
C ALA A 105 10.52 2.71 -18.04
N SER A 106 10.59 3.69 -17.14
CA SER A 106 9.77 4.90 -17.24
C SER A 106 10.46 6.18 -16.79
N MET A 107 10.10 7.29 -17.43
CA MET A 107 10.52 8.63 -17.00
C MET A 107 9.95 8.99 -15.62
N SER A 108 8.74 8.49 -15.30
CA SER A 108 8.11 8.71 -14.01
C SER A 108 8.96 8.15 -12.86
N ASP A 109 9.53 6.96 -13.05
CA ASP A 109 10.39 6.32 -12.05
C ASP A 109 11.67 7.13 -11.82
N ILE A 110 12.32 7.62 -12.89
CA ILE A 110 13.49 8.51 -12.80
C ILE A 110 13.17 9.75 -11.97
N LEU A 111 12.06 10.42 -12.27
CA LEU A 111 11.68 11.67 -11.59
C LEU A 111 11.32 11.44 -10.12
N THR A 112 10.59 10.38 -9.83
CA THR A 112 10.14 10.05 -8.47
C THR A 112 11.31 9.58 -7.59
N ASN A 113 12.21 8.76 -8.13
CA ASN A 113 13.46 8.38 -7.47
C ASN A 113 14.37 9.60 -7.21
N ALA A 114 14.52 10.48 -8.20
CA ALA A 114 15.30 11.71 -8.05
C ALA A 114 14.70 12.64 -6.98
N LEU A 115 13.37 12.76 -6.92
CA LEU A 115 12.66 13.50 -5.86
C LEU A 115 12.93 12.88 -4.48
N GLY A 116 12.85 11.55 -4.36
CA GLY A 116 13.22 10.83 -3.14
C GLY A 116 14.65 11.13 -2.69
N GLY A 117 15.60 11.07 -3.62
CA GLY A 117 17.00 11.44 -3.39
C GLY A 117 17.14 12.89 -2.90
N ALA A 118 16.49 13.84 -3.55
CA ALA A 118 16.50 15.25 -3.17
C ALA A 118 15.92 15.49 -1.77
N VAL A 119 14.79 14.85 -1.43
CA VAL A 119 14.19 14.89 -0.09
C VAL A 119 15.18 14.34 0.93
N GLY A 120 15.78 13.17 0.67
CA GLY A 120 16.82 12.57 1.49
C GLY A 120 18.00 13.50 1.76
N ILE A 121 18.50 14.18 0.72
CA ILE A 121 19.61 15.13 0.81
C ILE A 121 19.26 16.34 1.70
N ALA A 122 18.02 16.81 1.66
CA ALA A 122 17.57 17.98 2.42
C ALA A 122 17.34 17.68 3.91
N LEU A 123 17.02 16.44 4.28
CA LEU A 123 16.63 16.04 5.64
C LEU A 123 17.63 16.44 6.74
N PRO A 124 18.95 16.21 6.62
CA PRO A 124 19.91 16.59 7.66
C PRO A 124 19.94 18.10 7.93
N GLY A 125 19.86 18.91 6.86
CA GLY A 125 19.83 20.37 6.96
C GLY A 125 18.53 20.89 7.57
N LEU A 126 17.39 20.34 7.16
CA LEU A 126 16.09 20.66 7.74
C LEU A 126 16.06 20.32 9.23
N ARG A 127 16.51 19.11 9.59
CA ARG A 127 16.61 18.66 10.99
C ARG A 127 17.38 19.66 11.85
N ARG A 128 18.56 20.09 11.39
CA ARG A 128 19.39 21.06 12.13
C ARG A 128 18.63 22.36 12.39
N ARG A 129 18.03 22.96 11.34
CA ARG A 129 17.27 24.22 11.44
C ARG A 129 16.06 24.15 12.38
N VAL A 130 15.42 22.99 12.47
CA VAL A 130 14.25 22.76 13.34
C VAL A 130 14.68 22.61 14.79
N VAL A 131 15.78 21.90 15.05
CA VAL A 131 16.29 21.62 16.39
C VAL A 131 16.93 22.84 17.06
N GLU A 132 17.54 23.74 16.28
CA GLU A 132 18.20 24.96 16.79
C GLU A 132 17.22 25.98 17.40
N ALA A 133 15.91 25.91 17.09
CA ALA A 133 14.93 26.89 17.55
C ALA A 133 13.66 26.23 18.11
N PRO A 134 13.42 26.28 19.44
CA PRO A 134 12.25 25.63 20.07
C PRO A 134 10.90 26.06 19.50
N ARG A 135 10.77 27.34 19.11
CA ARG A 135 9.56 27.87 18.46
C ARG A 135 9.31 27.21 17.09
N ARG A 136 10.37 26.94 16.31
CA ARG A 136 10.27 26.23 15.02
C ARG A 136 9.91 24.77 15.23
N ALA A 137 10.55 24.09 16.19
CA ALA A 137 10.21 22.71 16.55
C ALA A 137 8.72 22.55 16.91
N ARG A 138 8.14 23.47 17.69
CA ARG A 138 6.69 23.46 17.99
C ARG A 138 5.83 23.64 16.74
N ARG A 139 6.14 24.61 15.87
CA ARG A 139 5.39 24.83 14.62
C ARG A 139 5.45 23.62 13.69
N VAL A 140 6.62 23.00 13.57
CA VAL A 140 6.82 21.78 12.78
C VAL A 140 6.07 20.61 13.41
N ALA A 141 6.05 20.47 14.74
CA ALA A 141 5.27 19.42 15.40
C ALA A 141 3.76 19.59 15.17
N ILE A 142 3.24 20.81 15.23
CA ILE A 142 1.84 21.12 14.90
C ILE A 142 1.55 20.79 13.44
N GLY A 143 2.35 21.35 12.52
CA GLY A 143 2.16 21.12 11.08
C GLY A 143 2.24 19.64 10.72
N TYR A 144 3.21 18.91 11.28
CA TYR A 144 3.35 17.47 11.07
C TYR A 144 2.20 16.67 11.68
N SER A 145 1.71 17.04 12.87
CA SER A 145 0.55 16.37 13.48
C SER A 145 -0.70 16.54 12.62
N VAL A 146 -0.97 17.77 12.15
CA VAL A 146 -2.10 18.07 11.26
C VAL A 146 -1.96 17.32 9.95
N LEU A 147 -0.78 17.35 9.34
CA LEU A 147 -0.50 16.62 8.10
C LEU A 147 -0.68 15.11 8.28
N LEU A 148 -0.19 14.55 9.39
CA LEU A 148 -0.30 13.13 9.67
C LEU A 148 -1.77 12.70 9.86
N VAL A 149 -2.56 13.47 10.62
CA VAL A 149 -4.01 13.25 10.77
C VAL A 149 -4.69 13.31 9.40
N ALA A 150 -4.39 14.32 8.59
CA ALA A 150 -4.97 14.48 7.26
C ALA A 150 -4.59 13.32 6.33
N CYS A 151 -3.31 12.95 6.26
CA CYS A 151 -2.84 11.85 5.41
C CYS A 151 -3.43 10.50 5.83
N LEU A 152 -3.54 10.21 7.12
CA LEU A 152 -4.15 8.97 7.60
C LEU A 152 -5.67 8.98 7.40
N GLY A 153 -6.32 10.13 7.58
CA GLY A 153 -7.76 10.30 7.30
C GLY A 153 -8.08 10.12 5.82
N VAL A 154 -7.30 10.74 4.92
CA VAL A 154 -7.42 10.56 3.47
C VAL A 154 -7.10 9.13 3.08
N GLY A 155 -6.01 8.54 3.58
CA GLY A 155 -5.66 7.15 3.30
C GLY A 155 -6.72 6.16 3.76
N MET A 156 -7.39 6.44 4.88
CA MET A 156 -8.54 5.66 5.34
C MET A 156 -9.74 5.85 4.40
N ALA A 157 -10.10 7.10 4.06
CA ALA A 157 -11.20 7.38 3.13
C ALA A 157 -10.97 6.76 1.74
N MET A 158 -9.72 6.72 1.26
CA MET A 158 -9.36 6.08 -0.01
C MET A 158 -9.61 4.58 -0.01
N GLN A 159 -9.50 3.93 1.16
CA GLN A 159 -9.78 2.51 1.35
C GLN A 159 -11.26 2.23 1.64
N ALA A 160 -12.13 3.24 1.76
CA ALA A 160 -13.54 2.99 2.00
C ALA A 160 -14.19 2.39 0.74
N VAL A 161 -14.84 1.22 0.88
CA VAL A 161 -15.67 0.65 -0.17
C VAL A 161 -17.02 1.36 -0.14
N PRO A 162 -17.42 2.10 -1.21
CA PRO A 162 -18.74 2.71 -1.26
C PRO A 162 -19.80 1.61 -1.29
N LEU A 163 -20.83 1.72 -0.46
CA LEU A 163 -21.96 0.79 -0.50
C LEU A 163 -22.89 1.20 -1.63
N PRO A 164 -23.15 0.32 -2.60
CA PRO A 164 -23.95 0.64 -3.77
C PRO A 164 -25.43 0.71 -3.39
N ARG A 165 -26.17 1.62 -4.05
CA ARG A 165 -27.63 1.70 -3.97
C ARG A 165 -28.33 0.99 -5.12
N THR A 166 -27.62 0.79 -6.22
CA THR A 166 -28.10 0.09 -7.40
C THR A 166 -26.88 -0.59 -8.03
N LEU A 167 -27.05 -1.84 -8.45
CA LEU A 167 -26.03 -2.63 -9.13
C LEU A 167 -26.61 -3.27 -10.39
N GLN A 168 -25.80 -3.38 -11.43
CA GLN A 168 -26.07 -4.28 -12.56
C GLN A 168 -25.02 -5.38 -12.58
N TRP A 169 -25.43 -6.60 -12.87
CA TRP A 169 -24.54 -7.76 -12.90
C TRP A 169 -24.36 -8.23 -14.33
N THR A 170 -23.14 -8.54 -14.72
CA THR A 170 -22.85 -9.14 -16.02
C THR A 170 -22.03 -10.39 -15.81
N GLU A 171 -22.20 -11.36 -16.71
CA GLU A 171 -21.22 -12.44 -16.85
C GLU A 171 -19.84 -11.85 -17.21
N GLY A 172 -18.79 -12.66 -17.06
CA GLY A 172 -17.43 -12.25 -17.37
C GLY A 172 -17.27 -11.58 -18.73
N SER A 173 -16.30 -10.67 -18.84
CA SER A 173 -16.05 -9.87 -20.04
C SER A 173 -15.90 -10.73 -21.30
N THR A 174 -16.49 -10.26 -22.39
CA THR A 174 -16.26 -10.79 -23.75
C THR A 174 -14.92 -10.35 -24.32
N ASP A 175 -14.14 -9.53 -23.60
CA ASP A 175 -12.81 -9.08 -23.99
C ASP A 175 -11.79 -10.22 -23.87
N THR A 176 -11.57 -10.91 -24.99
CA THR A 176 -10.61 -12.00 -25.10
C THR A 176 -9.16 -11.54 -25.19
N THR A 177 -8.88 -10.23 -25.19
CA THR A 177 -7.50 -9.73 -25.27
C THR A 177 -6.77 -9.85 -23.93
N GLN A 178 -7.49 -9.70 -22.82
CA GLN A 178 -6.95 -9.75 -21.46
C GLN A 178 -7.46 -10.96 -20.65
N TYR A 179 -8.61 -11.52 -21.03
CA TYR A 179 -9.27 -12.58 -20.28
C TYR A 179 -9.48 -13.84 -21.13
N VAL A 180 -9.34 -15.00 -20.49
CA VAL A 180 -9.79 -16.28 -21.06
C VAL A 180 -11.26 -16.50 -20.68
N PRO A 181 -12.06 -17.18 -21.53
CA PRO A 181 -13.44 -17.48 -21.19
C PRO A 181 -13.53 -18.34 -19.91
N PHE A 182 -14.43 -17.95 -19.00
CA PHE A 182 -14.75 -18.81 -17.86
C PHE A 182 -15.50 -20.06 -18.35
N THR A 183 -14.94 -21.23 -18.09
CA THR A 183 -15.46 -22.52 -18.59
C THR A 183 -16.48 -23.18 -17.65
N GLY A 184 -16.76 -22.57 -16.50
CA GLY A 184 -17.82 -22.99 -15.58
C GLY A 184 -19.16 -22.37 -15.94
N SER A 185 -20.15 -22.48 -15.05
CA SER A 185 -21.47 -21.85 -15.23
C SER A 185 -21.87 -21.05 -13.99
N LEU A 186 -22.37 -19.84 -14.21
CA LEU A 186 -22.97 -19.03 -13.16
C LEU A 186 -24.43 -19.45 -12.98
N ASN A 187 -24.80 -19.98 -11.82
CA ASN A 187 -26.15 -20.52 -11.58
C ASN A 187 -27.08 -19.44 -11.01
N ALA A 188 -26.61 -18.71 -10.00
CA ALA A 188 -27.39 -17.65 -9.37
C ALA A 188 -26.48 -16.60 -8.73
N VAL A 189 -26.95 -15.36 -8.77
CA VAL A 189 -26.43 -14.27 -7.95
C VAL A 189 -27.57 -13.72 -7.12
N ARG A 190 -27.35 -13.50 -5.83
CA ARG A 190 -28.32 -12.86 -4.94
C ARG A 190 -27.66 -11.71 -4.20
N VAL A 191 -28.37 -10.60 -4.04
CA VAL A 191 -27.97 -9.46 -3.24
C VAL A 191 -28.98 -9.29 -2.12
N ASP A 192 -28.53 -9.38 -0.88
CA ASP A 192 -29.37 -9.38 0.34
C ASP A 192 -30.54 -10.38 0.25
N GLY A 193 -30.26 -11.55 -0.32
CA GLY A 193 -31.25 -12.62 -0.53
C GLY A 193 -32.14 -12.45 -1.77
N VAL A 194 -32.14 -11.29 -2.42
CA VAL A 194 -32.92 -11.01 -3.64
C VAL A 194 -32.15 -11.51 -4.87
N PRO A 195 -32.75 -12.33 -5.76
CA PRO A 195 -32.12 -12.76 -7.00
C PRO A 195 -31.78 -11.58 -7.91
N ALA A 196 -30.53 -11.53 -8.39
CA ALA A 196 -30.07 -10.56 -9.37
C ALA A 196 -30.17 -11.16 -10.78
N THR A 197 -30.93 -10.50 -11.65
CA THR A 197 -31.00 -10.86 -13.07
C THR A 197 -29.83 -10.21 -13.82
N MET A 198 -29.11 -10.99 -14.63
CA MET A 198 -28.00 -10.47 -15.45
C MET A 198 -28.50 -9.36 -16.39
N HIS A 199 -27.65 -8.36 -16.60
CA HIS A 199 -27.92 -7.18 -17.42
C HIS A 199 -29.10 -6.32 -16.96
N GLN A 200 -29.65 -6.55 -15.77
CA GLN A 200 -30.68 -5.70 -15.18
C GLN A 200 -30.16 -4.96 -13.94
N TRP A 201 -30.66 -3.75 -13.74
CA TRP A 201 -30.38 -2.96 -12.55
C TRP A 201 -31.22 -3.49 -11.39
N LEU A 202 -30.57 -3.76 -10.26
CA LEU A 202 -31.17 -4.14 -9.00
C LEU A 202 -30.91 -3.05 -7.97
N ASP A 203 -31.97 -2.52 -7.37
CA ASP A 203 -31.86 -1.61 -6.23
C ASP A 203 -31.46 -2.40 -4.99
N VAL A 204 -30.46 -1.87 -4.30
CA VAL A 204 -29.89 -2.39 -3.06
C VAL A 204 -30.37 -1.47 -1.94
N PRO A 205 -31.12 -1.99 -0.94
CA PRO A 205 -31.62 -1.17 0.15
C PRO A 205 -30.49 -0.44 0.88
N ASP A 206 -30.75 0.79 1.33
CA ASP A 206 -29.76 1.58 2.07
C ASP A 206 -29.48 0.90 3.42
N GLN A 207 -28.37 0.17 3.49
CA GLN A 207 -27.95 -0.63 4.64
C GLN A 207 -26.48 -0.36 4.98
N GLN A 208 -26.10 -0.67 6.22
CA GLN A 208 -24.70 -0.57 6.66
C GLN A 208 -23.81 -1.69 6.11
N ALA A 209 -24.38 -2.66 5.41
CA ALA A 209 -23.70 -3.79 4.80
C ALA A 209 -24.48 -4.30 3.58
N VAL A 210 -23.77 -4.96 2.66
CA VAL A 210 -24.37 -5.68 1.54
C VAL A 210 -23.89 -7.13 1.58
N GLU A 211 -24.82 -8.09 1.52
CA GLU A 211 -24.54 -9.51 1.35
C GLU A 211 -24.71 -9.91 -0.12
N ILE A 212 -23.70 -10.55 -0.68
CA ILE A 212 -23.72 -11.10 -2.03
C ILE A 212 -23.50 -12.60 -1.94
N ALA A 213 -24.42 -13.36 -2.51
CA ALA A 213 -24.28 -14.79 -2.69
C ALA A 213 -24.13 -15.12 -4.18
N VAL A 214 -23.10 -15.87 -4.52
CA VAL A 214 -22.85 -16.36 -5.88
C VAL A 214 -22.79 -17.88 -5.82
N ASP A 215 -23.70 -18.54 -6.54
CA ASP A 215 -23.71 -19.98 -6.72
C ASP A 215 -23.28 -20.30 -8.16
N LEU A 216 -22.27 -21.15 -8.32
CA LEU A 216 -21.71 -21.49 -9.64
C LEU A 216 -21.22 -22.94 -9.71
N LEU A 217 -20.99 -23.42 -10.93
CA LEU A 217 -20.18 -24.61 -11.21
C LEU A 217 -18.76 -24.20 -11.58
N SER A 218 -17.76 -24.85 -10.99
CA SER A 218 -16.35 -24.53 -11.22
C SER A 218 -15.94 -24.66 -12.69
N GLY A 219 -15.12 -23.72 -13.16
CA GLY A 219 -14.44 -23.84 -14.45
C GLY A 219 -13.23 -24.77 -14.36
N ARG A 220 -12.73 -25.19 -15.52
CA ARG A 220 -11.44 -25.87 -15.64
C ARG A 220 -10.32 -24.92 -15.17
N PRO A 221 -9.38 -25.38 -14.33
CA PRO A 221 -8.22 -24.58 -13.97
C PRO A 221 -7.42 -24.19 -15.22
N ASP A 222 -7.19 -22.89 -15.40
CA ASP A 222 -6.43 -22.32 -16.51
C ASP A 222 -5.45 -21.26 -15.98
N THR A 223 -4.25 -21.20 -16.55
CA THR A 223 -3.26 -20.17 -16.22
C THR A 223 -3.70 -18.75 -16.61
N GLY A 224 -4.63 -18.62 -17.56
CA GLY A 224 -5.28 -17.37 -17.94
C GLY A 224 -6.20 -16.81 -16.85
N LEU A 225 -6.43 -15.50 -16.86
CA LEU A 225 -7.41 -14.87 -15.97
C LEU A 225 -8.80 -14.98 -16.58
N ALA A 226 -9.76 -15.55 -15.87
CA ALA A 226 -11.15 -15.66 -16.30
C ALA A 226 -12.05 -14.80 -15.40
N GLN A 227 -12.84 -13.90 -15.98
CA GLN A 227 -13.87 -13.20 -15.21
C GLN A 227 -15.07 -14.13 -15.01
N ILE A 228 -15.52 -14.27 -13.76
CA ILE A 228 -16.72 -15.04 -13.42
C ILE A 228 -17.94 -14.14 -13.50
N VAL A 229 -17.91 -13.05 -12.73
CA VAL A 229 -19.01 -12.09 -12.65
C VAL A 229 -18.47 -10.71 -12.28
N VAL A 230 -19.09 -9.67 -12.84
CA VAL A 230 -18.78 -8.26 -12.55
C VAL A 230 -20.06 -7.56 -12.12
N ALA A 231 -19.94 -6.72 -11.08
CA ALA A 231 -21.00 -5.83 -10.62
C ALA A 231 -20.65 -4.39 -11.00
N TRP A 232 -21.60 -3.67 -11.59
CA TRP A 232 -21.42 -2.33 -12.14
C TRP A 232 -22.26 -1.30 -11.40
N LEU A 233 -21.72 -0.08 -11.27
CA LEU A 233 -22.48 1.08 -10.79
C LEU A 233 -23.14 1.82 -11.94
N PRO A 234 -24.27 2.51 -11.70
CA PRO A 234 -24.91 3.38 -12.70
C PRO A 234 -23.98 4.47 -13.26
N SER A 235 -22.95 4.85 -12.48
CA SER A 235 -21.97 5.84 -12.91
C SER A 235 -20.98 5.33 -13.97
N GLY A 236 -21.02 4.04 -14.33
CA GLY A 236 -20.14 3.41 -15.31
C GLY A 236 -18.97 2.57 -14.77
N PRO A 237 -18.30 2.87 -13.64
CA PRO A 237 -17.22 2.03 -13.14
C PRO A 237 -17.77 0.73 -12.53
N GLY A 238 -17.01 -0.35 -12.69
CA GLY A 238 -17.25 -1.58 -11.95
C GLY A 238 -17.06 -1.34 -10.44
N TRP A 239 -17.80 -2.10 -9.65
CA TRP A 239 -17.77 -2.07 -8.19
C TRP A 239 -17.17 -3.33 -7.61
N MET A 240 -17.44 -4.48 -8.22
CA MET A 240 -16.88 -5.75 -7.79
C MET A 240 -16.51 -6.61 -9.00
N TRP A 241 -15.37 -7.27 -8.92
CA TRP A 241 -14.95 -8.30 -9.87
C TRP A 241 -14.66 -9.57 -9.11
N LEU A 242 -15.19 -10.66 -9.63
CA LEU A 242 -14.88 -12.01 -9.20
C LEU A 242 -14.24 -12.74 -10.36
N GLU A 243 -12.98 -13.16 -10.18
CA GLU A 243 -12.18 -13.74 -11.25
C GLU A 243 -11.51 -15.03 -10.78
N GLN A 244 -11.23 -15.94 -11.70
CA GLN A 244 -10.48 -17.16 -11.46
C GLN A 244 -9.16 -17.14 -12.23
N ARG A 245 -8.10 -17.60 -11.60
CA ARG A 245 -6.87 -18.00 -12.28
C ARG A 245 -6.36 -19.29 -11.64
N ASP A 246 -6.17 -20.31 -12.46
CA ASP A 246 -5.88 -21.66 -12.03
C ASP A 246 -6.92 -22.10 -10.98
N ARG A 247 -6.50 -22.39 -9.75
CA ARG A 247 -7.38 -22.71 -8.63
C ARG A 247 -7.56 -21.54 -7.66
N ASP A 248 -6.99 -20.39 -7.96
CA ASP A 248 -7.08 -19.20 -7.14
C ASP A 248 -8.31 -18.38 -7.55
N LEU A 249 -8.99 -17.84 -6.55
CA LEU A 249 -10.09 -16.90 -6.74
C LEU A 249 -9.59 -15.49 -6.41
N HIS A 250 -9.85 -14.54 -7.29
CA HIS A 250 -9.56 -13.13 -7.08
C HIS A 250 -10.86 -12.38 -6.82
N LEU A 251 -10.89 -11.64 -5.72
CA LEU A 251 -11.93 -10.67 -5.40
C LEU A 251 -11.33 -9.27 -5.48
N HIS A 252 -11.92 -8.42 -6.31
CA HIS A 252 -11.65 -6.99 -6.32
C HIS A 252 -12.90 -6.21 -5.91
N LEU A 253 -12.76 -5.26 -5.00
CA LEU A 253 -13.80 -4.30 -4.60
C LEU A 253 -13.31 -2.88 -4.87
N ALA A 254 -14.09 -2.12 -5.63
CA ALA A 254 -13.77 -0.76 -5.98
C ALA A 254 -13.79 0.15 -4.75
N SER A 255 -12.85 1.09 -4.71
CA SER A 255 -12.79 2.17 -3.74
C SER A 255 -12.16 3.41 -4.37
N ALA A 256 -12.06 4.51 -3.61
CA ALA A 256 -11.46 5.73 -4.15
C ALA A 256 -9.96 5.57 -4.47
N SER A 257 -9.29 4.55 -3.92
CA SER A 257 -7.91 4.19 -4.27
C SER A 257 -7.74 3.90 -5.76
N ASP A 258 -8.70 3.22 -6.40
CA ASP A 258 -8.55 2.77 -7.79
C ASP A 258 -8.55 3.97 -8.74
N ARG A 259 -9.39 4.97 -8.46
CA ARG A 259 -9.39 6.26 -9.18
C ARG A 259 -8.09 7.04 -8.96
N ALA A 260 -7.53 6.95 -7.75
CA ALA A 260 -6.25 7.57 -7.43
C ALA A 260 -5.05 6.77 -7.96
N ARG A 261 -5.26 5.61 -8.61
CA ARG A 261 -4.21 4.66 -9.03
C ARG A 261 -3.31 4.26 -7.86
N LEU A 262 -3.96 4.04 -6.72
CA LEU A 262 -3.40 3.41 -5.54
C LEU A 262 -3.88 1.96 -5.49
N ARG A 263 -3.19 1.13 -4.71
CA ARG A 263 -3.59 -0.27 -4.53
C ARG A 263 -4.93 -0.32 -3.77
N GLY A 264 -5.95 -0.91 -4.36
CA GLY A 264 -7.28 -1.06 -3.76
C GLY A 264 -7.51 -2.39 -3.06
N HIS A 265 -8.79 -2.74 -2.88
CA HIS A 265 -9.17 -4.03 -2.31
C HIS A 265 -9.07 -5.10 -3.37
N SER A 266 -7.87 -5.65 -3.56
CA SER A 266 -7.62 -6.80 -4.42
C SER A 266 -7.07 -7.93 -3.55
N VAL A 267 -7.76 -9.07 -3.52
CA VAL A 267 -7.33 -10.24 -2.73
C VAL A 267 -7.41 -11.53 -3.51
N TRP A 268 -6.30 -12.26 -3.52
CA TRP A 268 -6.19 -13.61 -4.05
C TRP A 268 -6.38 -14.66 -2.96
N LEU A 269 -7.42 -15.49 -3.09
CA LEU A 269 -7.66 -16.66 -2.25
C LEU A 269 -7.07 -17.89 -2.94
N ARG A 270 -5.96 -18.39 -2.37
CA ARG A 270 -5.21 -19.50 -2.97
C ARG A 270 -5.95 -20.82 -2.87
N HIS A 271 -5.97 -21.57 -3.96
CA HIS A 271 -6.61 -22.89 -4.04
C HIS A 271 -8.08 -22.90 -3.55
N ALA A 272 -8.79 -21.79 -3.75
CA ALA A 272 -10.17 -21.65 -3.33
C ALA A 272 -11.15 -22.38 -4.27
N MET A 273 -10.73 -22.61 -5.51
CA MET A 273 -11.54 -23.30 -6.52
C MET A 273 -11.23 -24.81 -6.57
N PRO A 274 -12.24 -25.65 -6.90
CA PRO A 274 -12.07 -27.09 -7.08
C PRO A 274 -11.01 -27.48 -8.12
N VAL A 275 -10.55 -28.72 -8.03
CA VAL A 275 -9.60 -29.30 -9.01
C VAL A 275 -10.33 -29.67 -10.30
N MET A 276 -11.52 -30.26 -10.17
CA MET A 276 -12.35 -30.68 -11.30
C MET A 276 -13.31 -29.55 -11.67
N ALA A 277 -13.57 -29.43 -12.97
CA ALA A 277 -14.63 -28.57 -13.47
C ALA A 277 -16.01 -29.18 -13.19
N GLY A 278 -17.04 -28.34 -13.10
CA GLY A 278 -18.41 -28.76 -12.88
C GLY A 278 -18.77 -29.03 -11.42
N GLU A 279 -17.87 -28.78 -10.47
CA GLU A 279 -18.16 -28.92 -9.04
C GLU A 279 -18.91 -27.67 -8.52
N PRO A 280 -19.92 -27.85 -7.65
CA PRO A 280 -20.64 -26.72 -7.06
C PRO A 280 -19.73 -25.90 -6.13
N VAL A 281 -19.78 -24.59 -6.30
CA VAL A 281 -19.10 -23.61 -5.46
C VAL A 281 -20.12 -22.56 -5.01
N GLY A 282 -20.26 -22.40 -3.70
CA GLY A 282 -21.06 -21.35 -3.09
C GLY A 282 -20.17 -20.27 -2.49
N ILE A 283 -20.32 -19.04 -2.93
CA ILE A 283 -19.53 -17.89 -2.47
C ILE A 283 -20.47 -16.93 -1.75
N ARG A 284 -20.16 -16.60 -0.50
CA ARG A 284 -20.85 -15.54 0.25
C ARG A 284 -19.89 -14.44 0.61
N LEU A 285 -20.23 -13.23 0.22
CA LEU A 285 -19.46 -12.03 0.46
C LEU A 285 -20.30 -11.05 1.27
N PHE A 286 -19.80 -10.66 2.44
CA PHE A 286 -20.38 -9.62 3.27
C PHE A 286 -19.48 -8.39 3.18
N VAL A 287 -20.00 -7.26 2.69
CA VAL A 287 -19.25 -6.02 2.49
C VAL A 287 -19.78 -4.92 3.40
N ARG A 288 -18.89 -4.22 4.09
CA ARG A 288 -19.10 -2.94 4.77
C ARG A 288 -18.04 -1.96 4.29
N SER A 289 -18.21 -0.66 4.56
CA SER A 289 -17.28 0.36 4.07
C SER A 289 -15.81 0.12 4.44
N PHE A 290 -15.53 -0.47 5.61
CA PHE A 290 -14.15 -0.73 6.08
C PHE A 290 -13.88 -2.20 6.42
N SER A 291 -14.73 -3.11 5.98
CA SER A 291 -14.50 -4.53 6.22
C SER A 291 -15.23 -5.39 5.22
N TYR A 292 -14.63 -6.52 4.85
CA TYR A 292 -15.34 -7.55 4.11
C TYR A 292 -15.03 -8.93 4.67
N ARG A 293 -15.95 -9.87 4.45
CA ARG A 293 -15.78 -11.29 4.72
C ARG A 293 -16.27 -12.09 3.53
N ILE A 294 -15.39 -12.89 2.94
CA ILE A 294 -15.72 -13.84 1.89
C ILE A 294 -15.62 -15.27 2.44
N VAL A 295 -16.64 -16.06 2.18
CA VAL A 295 -16.75 -17.47 2.54
C VAL A 295 -17.01 -18.25 1.26
N ILE A 296 -16.16 -19.21 0.96
CA ILE A 296 -16.24 -20.06 -0.23
C ILE A 296 -16.44 -21.47 0.26
N VAL A 297 -17.55 -22.08 -0.14
CA VAL A 297 -17.93 -23.44 0.21
C VAL A 297 -17.82 -24.29 -1.05
N THR A 298 -17.04 -25.35 -0.97
CA THR A 298 -16.93 -26.40 -1.99
C THR A 298 -17.23 -27.75 -1.35
N ASN A 299 -17.31 -28.80 -2.16
CA ASN A 299 -17.47 -30.17 -1.65
C ASN A 299 -16.29 -30.64 -0.77
N VAL A 300 -15.10 -30.06 -0.97
CA VAL A 300 -13.86 -30.48 -0.31
C VAL A 300 -13.61 -29.69 0.98
N GLY A 301 -14.23 -28.51 1.13
CA GLY A 301 -14.11 -27.73 2.34
C GLY A 301 -14.56 -26.28 2.21
N THR A 302 -14.22 -25.47 3.21
CA THR A 302 -14.59 -24.06 3.28
C THR A 302 -13.35 -23.19 3.40
N VAL A 303 -13.23 -22.18 2.54
CA VAL A 303 -12.19 -21.14 2.60
C VAL A 303 -12.83 -19.86 3.10
N ILE A 304 -12.26 -19.27 4.15
CA ILE A 304 -12.76 -18.02 4.74
C ILE A 304 -11.65 -16.98 4.72
N ARG A 305 -11.97 -15.77 4.26
CA ARG A 305 -11.10 -14.61 4.35
C ARG A 305 -11.88 -13.41 4.88
N GLU A 306 -11.30 -12.74 5.86
CA GLU A 306 -11.85 -11.53 6.44
C GLU A 306 -10.78 -10.43 6.42
N ALA A 307 -11.22 -9.21 6.12
CA ALA A 307 -10.41 -8.01 6.25
C ALA A 307 -11.19 -6.97 7.03
N ARG A 308 -10.50 -6.34 7.98
CA ARG A 308 -10.95 -5.14 8.68
C ARG A 308 -9.88 -4.08 8.53
N LEU A 309 -10.29 -2.88 8.19
CA LEU A 309 -9.40 -1.79 7.80
C LEU A 309 -9.49 -0.69 8.83
N GLY A 310 -8.34 -0.19 9.25
CA GLY A 310 -8.23 0.97 10.10
C GLY A 310 -7.24 2.00 9.54
N PRO A 311 -7.04 3.12 10.25
CA PRO A 311 -6.10 4.16 9.85
C PRO A 311 -4.66 3.64 9.69
N GLY A 312 -4.31 2.62 10.47
CA GLY A 312 -2.98 1.99 10.41
C GLY A 312 -2.74 1.12 9.18
N ASP A 313 -3.77 0.79 8.39
CA ASP A 313 -3.64 -0.07 7.21
C ASP A 313 -3.31 0.70 5.92
N ALA A 314 -3.19 2.03 5.97
CA ALA A 314 -2.93 2.86 4.80
C ALA A 314 -1.63 2.51 4.04
N TRP A 315 -0.68 1.79 4.67
CA TRP A 315 0.49 1.27 3.96
C TRP A 315 0.13 0.29 2.83
N ARG A 316 -1.04 -0.37 2.91
CA ARG A 316 -1.53 -1.29 1.86
C ARG A 316 -1.78 -0.61 0.53
N LEU A 317 -2.07 0.70 0.53
CA LEU A 317 -2.26 1.51 -0.68
C LEU A 317 -1.00 1.57 -1.55
N PHE A 318 0.17 1.26 -0.96
CA PHE A 318 1.48 1.39 -1.60
C PHE A 318 2.21 0.05 -1.74
N THR A 319 1.63 -1.06 -1.28
CA THR A 319 2.34 -2.33 -1.29
C THR A 319 2.36 -2.98 -2.66
N PRO A 320 3.52 -3.45 -3.13
CA PRO A 320 3.66 -4.02 -4.47
C PRO A 320 3.04 -5.41 -4.62
N THR A 321 2.60 -6.05 -3.52
CA THR A 321 2.11 -7.44 -3.54
C THR A 321 0.60 -7.54 -3.32
N GLU A 322 -0.13 -7.97 -4.36
CA GLU A 322 -1.56 -8.31 -4.29
C GLU A 322 -1.82 -9.65 -3.55
N ARG A 323 -0.78 -10.49 -3.42
CA ARG A 323 -0.89 -11.81 -2.77
C ARG A 323 -0.64 -11.71 -1.27
N ALA A 324 -1.58 -12.29 -0.52
CA ALA A 324 -1.73 -12.26 0.94
C ALA A 324 -0.43 -12.07 1.75
N THR A 325 -0.23 -10.86 2.28
CA THR A 325 0.74 -10.54 3.34
C THR A 325 0.27 -10.94 4.74
N GLY A 326 -0.70 -11.87 4.84
CA GLY A 326 -1.54 -12.07 6.04
C GLY A 326 -0.78 -12.24 7.36
N SER A 327 0.35 -12.94 7.34
CA SER A 327 1.20 -13.14 8.54
C SER A 327 1.92 -11.86 8.96
N TRP A 328 2.30 -11.02 8.00
CA TRP A 328 3.11 -9.82 8.19
C TRP A 328 2.29 -8.55 8.36
N THR A 329 0.99 -8.56 8.02
CA THR A 329 0.11 -7.38 8.07
C THR A 329 0.18 -6.63 9.41
N ARG A 330 0.18 -7.37 10.54
CA ARG A 330 0.27 -6.78 11.88
C ARG A 330 1.63 -6.15 12.17
N LEU A 331 2.71 -6.77 11.69
CA LEU A 331 4.08 -6.26 11.85
C LEU A 331 4.33 -5.04 10.95
N LEU A 332 3.84 -5.06 9.71
CA LEU A 332 3.89 -3.93 8.79
C LEU A 332 3.09 -2.74 9.34
N THR A 333 1.91 -2.98 9.90
CA THR A 333 1.13 -1.95 10.59
C THR A 333 1.90 -1.38 11.78
N ALA A 334 2.55 -2.21 12.59
CA ALA A 334 3.39 -1.75 13.70
C ALA A 334 4.57 -0.90 13.23
N GLY A 335 5.30 -1.36 12.21
CA GLY A 335 6.43 -0.63 11.61
C GLY A 335 6.00 0.69 10.99
N TRP A 336 4.90 0.69 10.24
CA TRP A 336 4.28 1.87 9.64
C TRP A 336 3.96 2.92 10.70
N MET A 337 3.27 2.53 11.77
CA MET A 337 2.94 3.43 12.87
C MET A 337 4.18 3.92 13.62
N ALA A 338 5.19 3.06 13.81
CA ALA A 338 6.44 3.46 14.44
C ALA A 338 7.16 4.54 13.61
N VAL A 339 7.28 4.33 12.29
CA VAL A 339 7.95 5.27 11.38
C VAL A 339 7.20 6.61 11.32
N LEU A 340 5.87 6.58 11.22
CA LEU A 340 5.05 7.80 11.15
C LEU A 340 5.03 8.60 12.46
N LEU A 341 5.09 7.93 13.62
CA LEU A 341 5.06 8.63 14.91
C LEU A 341 6.46 8.99 15.44
N TRP A 342 7.51 8.43 14.85
CA TRP A 342 8.89 8.75 15.22
C TRP A 342 9.23 10.26 15.17
N PRO A 343 8.88 11.01 14.11
CA PRO A 343 9.16 12.45 14.05
C PRO A 343 8.48 13.22 15.18
N LEU A 344 7.27 12.83 15.59
CA LEU A 344 6.58 13.46 16.73
C LEU A 344 7.30 13.15 18.04
N GLY A 345 7.69 11.89 18.28
CA GLY A 345 8.52 11.52 19.43
C GLY A 345 9.84 12.30 19.48
N TYR A 346 10.47 12.51 18.32
CA TYR A 346 11.70 13.28 18.21
C TYR A 346 11.48 14.76 18.50
N LEU A 347 10.45 15.38 17.90
CA LEU A 347 10.18 16.81 18.06
C LEU A 347 9.75 17.16 19.49
N THR A 348 8.99 16.29 20.17
CA THR A 348 8.60 16.46 21.58
C THR A 348 9.83 16.43 22.50
N SER A 349 10.86 15.65 22.18
CA SER A 349 12.11 15.60 22.95
C SER A 349 12.91 16.91 22.91
N VAL A 350 12.76 17.70 21.85
CA VAL A 350 13.55 18.93 21.64
C VAL A 350 12.76 20.19 22.03
N SER A 351 11.46 20.10 22.32
CA SER A 351 10.57 21.25 22.46
C SER A 351 9.89 21.36 23.84
N SER A 352 9.11 22.45 24.03
CA SER A 352 8.39 22.78 25.27
C SER A 352 7.18 21.85 25.53
N ARG A 353 6.64 21.83 26.76
CA ARG A 353 5.41 21.11 27.16
C ARG A 353 4.26 21.21 26.14
N GLY A 354 4.09 22.35 25.46
CA GLY A 354 3.04 22.53 24.45
C GLY A 354 3.16 21.64 23.20
N ALA A 355 4.35 21.21 22.81
CA ALA A 355 4.52 20.30 21.68
C ALA A 355 4.19 18.85 22.06
N LEU A 356 4.43 18.47 23.33
CA LEU A 356 3.97 17.20 23.88
C LEU A 356 2.45 17.11 23.84
N VAL A 357 1.74 18.16 24.29
CA VAL A 357 0.27 18.22 24.22
C VAL A 357 -0.22 18.04 22.79
N VAL A 358 0.38 18.76 21.82
CA VAL A 358 -0.01 18.64 20.41
C VAL A 358 0.22 17.23 19.86
N ALA A 359 1.38 16.63 20.13
CA ALA A 359 1.67 15.27 19.69
C ALA A 359 0.67 14.27 20.32
N SER A 360 0.38 14.39 21.61
CA SER A 360 -0.60 13.55 22.32
C SER A 360 -2.00 13.72 21.75
N VAL A 361 -2.45 14.95 21.48
CA VAL A 361 -3.77 15.23 20.87
C VAL A 361 -3.83 14.67 19.45
N GLY A 362 -2.82 14.93 18.61
CA GLY A 362 -2.77 14.42 17.24
C GLY A 362 -2.79 12.89 17.18
N THR A 363 -1.98 12.24 18.03
CA THR A 363 -1.99 10.78 18.17
C THR A 363 -3.34 10.28 18.69
N GLY A 364 -3.95 10.94 19.68
CA GLY A 364 -5.27 10.57 20.20
C GLY A 364 -6.38 10.66 19.14
N VAL A 365 -6.35 11.70 18.30
CA VAL A 365 -7.28 11.84 17.17
C VAL A 365 -7.13 10.68 16.19
N ILE A 366 -5.89 10.36 15.79
CA ILE A 366 -5.61 9.28 14.83
C ILE A 366 -6.03 7.91 15.39
N LEU A 367 -5.70 7.63 16.64
CA LEU A 367 -5.79 6.28 17.20
C LEU A 367 -7.14 5.96 17.85
N ALA A 368 -7.88 6.97 18.31
CA ALA A 368 -9.15 6.78 19.02
C ALA A 368 -10.34 7.47 18.34
N VAL A 369 -10.22 8.75 18.00
CA VAL A 369 -11.37 9.51 17.46
C VAL A 369 -11.73 9.05 16.05
N LEU A 370 -10.72 8.91 15.17
CA LEU A 370 -10.94 8.59 13.77
C LEU A 370 -11.66 7.24 13.58
N PRO A 371 -11.29 6.13 14.26
CA PRO A 371 -12.05 4.88 14.18
C PRO A 371 -13.49 4.97 14.68
N ILE A 372 -13.73 5.69 15.78
CA ILE A 372 -15.07 5.83 16.36
C ILE A 372 -16.00 6.58 15.41
N VAL A 373 -15.55 7.72 14.87
CA VAL A 373 -16.36 8.58 14.00
C VAL A 373 -16.63 7.94 12.63
N SER A 374 -15.66 7.19 12.10
CA SER A 374 -15.78 6.56 10.77
C SER A 374 -16.38 5.15 10.81
N GLY A 375 -16.51 4.52 11.97
CA GLY A 375 -16.92 3.12 12.09
C GLY A 375 -15.87 2.12 11.56
N CYS A 376 -14.63 2.56 11.30
CA CYS A 376 -13.54 1.68 10.86
C CYS A 376 -12.90 0.94 12.04
N ALA A 377 -12.03 -0.02 11.74
CA ALA A 377 -11.37 -0.79 12.78
C ALA A 377 -10.36 0.06 13.56
N GLY A 378 -10.35 -0.11 14.88
CA GLY A 378 -9.29 0.40 15.72
C GLY A 378 -7.94 -0.25 15.39
N LEU A 379 -6.86 0.39 15.83
CA LEU A 379 -5.52 -0.12 15.62
C LEU A 379 -5.33 -1.47 16.37
N PRO A 380 -4.76 -2.52 15.75
CA PRO A 380 -4.48 -3.77 16.45
C PRO A 380 -3.41 -3.56 17.54
N LEU A 381 -3.31 -4.48 18.51
CA LEU A 381 -2.35 -4.39 19.63
C LEU A 381 -0.91 -4.14 19.16
N LEU A 382 -0.45 -4.87 18.15
CA LEU A 382 0.89 -4.65 17.57
C LEU A 382 1.04 -3.27 16.94
N GLY A 383 -0.02 -2.75 16.33
CA GLY A 383 -0.05 -1.38 15.85
C GLY A 383 0.14 -0.38 16.99
N TRP A 384 -0.55 -0.56 18.12
CA TRP A 384 -0.37 0.27 19.32
C TRP A 384 1.06 0.19 19.86
N CYS A 385 1.67 -1.01 19.89
CA CYS A 385 3.08 -1.18 20.26
C CYS A 385 3.99 -0.42 19.30
N GLY A 386 3.73 -0.47 17.99
CA GLY A 386 4.45 0.31 16.98
C GLY A 386 4.34 1.81 17.22
N ALA A 387 3.12 2.30 17.46
CA ALA A 387 2.87 3.70 17.77
C ALA A 387 3.62 4.18 19.02
N ALA A 388 3.56 3.40 20.10
CA ALA A 388 4.31 3.67 21.32
C ALA A 388 5.83 3.65 21.07
N SER A 389 6.32 2.66 20.32
CA SER A 389 7.75 2.54 19.98
C SER A 389 8.24 3.72 19.16
N GLY A 390 7.45 4.23 18.20
CA GLY A 390 7.77 5.43 17.43
C GLY A 390 7.93 6.66 18.33
N LEU A 391 6.93 6.91 19.18
CA LEU A 391 6.95 8.05 20.11
C LEU A 391 8.11 7.96 21.11
N LEU A 392 8.31 6.81 21.73
CA LEU A 392 9.37 6.59 22.72
C LEU A 392 10.76 6.62 22.09
N GLY A 393 10.96 5.92 20.97
CA GLY A 393 12.25 5.88 20.27
C GLY A 393 12.72 7.25 19.78
N GLY A 394 11.78 8.09 19.31
CA GLY A 394 12.06 9.48 19.00
C GLY A 394 12.54 10.29 20.23
N SER A 395 11.98 10.00 21.41
CA SER A 395 12.24 10.77 22.64
C SER A 395 13.60 10.51 23.31
N GLN A 396 14.16 9.31 23.16
CA GLN A 396 15.35 8.88 23.90
C GLN A 396 16.66 9.57 23.49
N ARG A 397 16.73 10.22 22.32
CA ARG A 397 17.96 10.89 21.86
C ARG A 397 18.39 12.11 22.69
N ARG A 398 17.57 12.56 23.66
CA ARG A 398 17.95 13.59 24.64
C ARG A 398 18.89 13.05 25.73
N ALA A 399 18.70 11.81 26.18
CA ALA A 399 19.43 11.23 27.31
C ALA A 399 20.92 11.01 27.01
N VAL A 400 21.24 10.60 25.77
CA VAL A 400 22.64 10.35 25.35
C VAL A 400 23.42 11.65 25.13
N ALA A 401 22.74 12.75 24.78
CA ALA A 401 23.37 14.05 24.55
C ALA A 401 23.64 14.82 25.86
N SER A 402 22.84 14.59 26.91
CA SER A 402 23.08 15.17 28.25
C SER A 402 24.20 14.46 29.02
N LEU A 403 24.50 13.21 28.69
CA LEU A 403 25.60 12.43 29.30
C LEU A 403 26.99 12.69 28.68
N ARG A 404 27.07 13.53 27.64
CA ARG A 404 28.33 13.87 26.91
C ARG A 404 28.77 15.33 27.06
N ARG A 405 28.23 16.06 28.04
CA ARG A 405 28.77 17.36 28.43
C ARG A 405 29.70 17.16 29.63
N PRO A 406 31.04 17.28 29.48
CA PRO A 406 31.92 17.47 30.62
C PRO A 406 31.64 18.81 31.30
#